data_AF-A0A9J9BB19-F1
#
_entry.id   AF-A0A9J9BB19-F1
#
_cell.length_a   1.000
_cell.length_b   1.000
_cell.length_c   1.000
_cell.angle_alpha   90.00
_cell.angle_beta   90.00
_cell.angle_gamma   90.00
#
_symmetry.space_group_name_H-M   'P 1'
#
loop_
_entity.id
_entity.type
_entity.pdbx_description
1 polymer ?
#
loop_
_entity_poly.entity_id
_entity_poly.type
_entity_poly.pdbx_seq_one_letter_code
_entity_poly.pdbx_strand_id
1 'polypeptide(L)'
;MKFHIQKHLESYLVKERVPTEYRKLALGCESHLEDSCTLITFPHDRKNMVKSSLVQKALTKLGELEDQSLVVIGGCFTAESVELLNEVDAVILSLSEGHWTDSSQGHIRANHD
;
A
#
# COMPACT_ATOMS: atom_id res chain seq x y z
N MET A 1 -1.11 -12.10 -10.32
CA MET A 1 -0.93 -10.89 -9.48
C MET A 1 0.52 -10.83 -9.03
N LYS A 2 1.28 -9.81 -9.47
CA LYS A 2 2.68 -9.59 -9.05
C LYS A 2 2.74 -8.27 -8.30
N PHE A 3 3.24 -8.31 -7.07
CA PHE A 3 3.66 -7.11 -6.34
C PHE A 3 5.12 -6.81 -6.70
N HIS A 4 5.51 -5.54 -6.61
CA HIS A 4 6.89 -5.10 -6.82
C HIS A 4 7.43 -4.51 -5.53
N ILE A 5 8.67 -4.85 -5.17
CA ILE A 5 9.33 -4.34 -3.97
C ILE A 5 10.56 -3.57 -4.42
N GLN A 6 10.64 -2.30 -4.02
CA GLN A 6 11.82 -1.45 -4.17
C GLN A 6 12.36 -1.12 -2.79
N LYS A 7 13.55 -1.60 -2.48
CA LYS A 7 14.27 -1.27 -1.24
C LYS A 7 15.20 -0.08 -1.48
N HIS A 8 15.60 0.62 -0.41
CA HIS A 8 16.53 1.76 -0.47
C HIS A 8 16.08 2.85 -1.45
N LEU A 9 14.77 3.13 -1.50
CA LEU A 9 14.24 4.23 -2.28
C LEU A 9 14.34 5.50 -1.45
N GLU A 10 15.01 6.52 -1.99
CA GLU A 10 15.06 7.82 -1.32
C GLU A 10 13.64 8.38 -1.19
N SER A 11 13.28 8.88 0.00
CA SER A 11 11.92 9.35 0.30
C SER A 11 11.42 10.41 -0.69
N TYR A 12 12.30 11.29 -1.16
CA TYR A 12 11.97 12.29 -2.16
C TYR A 12 11.66 11.71 -3.55
N LEU A 13 12.12 10.49 -3.87
CA LEU A 13 11.83 9.79 -5.13
C LEU A 13 10.48 9.07 -5.09
N VAL A 14 9.90 8.86 -3.90
CA VAL A 14 8.60 8.17 -3.75
C VAL A 14 7.55 8.85 -4.62
N LYS A 15 7.44 10.18 -4.57
CA LYS A 15 6.48 10.96 -5.39
C LYS A 15 6.68 10.82 -6.90
N GLU A 16 7.88 10.44 -7.36
CA GLU A 16 8.19 10.23 -8.78
C GLU A 16 7.98 8.78 -9.20
N ARG A 17 8.08 7.84 -8.26
CA ARG A 17 7.87 6.40 -8.51
C ARG A 17 6.42 5.99 -8.40
N VAL A 18 5.64 6.63 -7.55
CA VAL A 18 4.21 6.34 -7.43
C VAL A 18 3.43 6.91 -8.62
N PRO A 19 2.32 6.28 -9.02
CA PRO A 19 1.43 6.84 -10.04
C PRO A 19 0.90 8.21 -9.64
N THR A 20 0.56 9.04 -10.62
CA THR A 20 0.11 10.43 -10.43
C THR A 20 -1.02 10.58 -9.40
N GLU A 21 -1.92 9.60 -9.34
CA GLU A 21 -3.04 9.58 -8.40
C GLU A 21 -2.58 9.51 -6.92
N TYR A 22 -1.49 8.80 -6.64
CA TYR A 22 -0.91 8.64 -5.30
C TYR A 22 0.09 9.74 -4.95
N ARG A 23 0.50 10.57 -5.93
CA ARG A 23 1.56 11.57 -5.76
C ARG A 23 1.27 12.58 -4.64
N LYS A 24 0.00 12.96 -4.47
CA LYS A 24 -0.43 13.85 -3.38
C LYS A 24 -0.27 13.20 -2.00
N LEU A 25 -0.61 11.92 -1.89
CA LEU A 25 -0.49 11.16 -0.64
C LEU A 25 0.99 10.94 -0.30
N ALA A 26 1.80 10.58 -1.29
CA ALA A 26 3.24 10.44 -1.13
C ALA A 26 3.90 11.74 -0.65
N LEU A 27 3.50 12.89 -1.19
CA LEU A 27 3.97 14.20 -0.72
C LEU A 27 3.59 14.49 0.73
N GLY A 28 2.38 14.10 1.16
CA GLY A 28 1.94 14.28 2.54
C GLY A 28 2.70 13.40 3.54
N CYS A 29 3.11 12.22 3.11
CA CYS A 29 3.89 11.30 3.94
C CYS A 29 5.40 11.53 3.85
N GLU A 30 5.92 12.32 2.90
CA GLU A 30 7.36 12.57 2.73
C GLU A 30 8.03 13.03 4.02
N SER A 31 7.34 13.83 4.86
CA SER A 31 7.84 14.29 6.16
C SER A 31 7.85 13.23 7.27
N HIS A 32 7.16 12.11 7.08
CA HIS A 32 7.12 10.97 8.00
C HIS A 32 8.07 9.85 7.58
N LEU A 33 8.65 9.95 6.37
CA LEU A 33 9.61 8.98 5.86
C LEU A 33 11.02 9.39 6.28
N GLU A 34 11.83 8.38 6.56
CA GLU A 34 13.28 8.56 6.74
C GLU A 34 13.99 8.89 5.41
N ASP A 35 15.31 9.10 5.45
CA ASP A 35 16.13 9.36 4.25
C ASP A 35 15.92 8.29 3.16
N SER A 36 15.76 7.03 3.58
CA SER A 36 15.48 5.91 2.69
C SER A 36 14.32 5.08 3.20
N CYS A 37 13.47 4.65 2.26
CA CYS A 37 12.29 3.86 2.55
C CYS A 37 12.18 2.69 1.57
N THR A 38 11.36 1.71 1.92
CA THR A 38 10.99 0.63 1.03
C THR A 38 9.62 0.94 0.41
N LEU A 39 9.52 0.91 -0.92
CA LEU A 39 8.26 1.05 -1.65
C LEU A 39 7.77 -0.30 -2.15
N ILE A 40 6.61 -0.74 -1.67
CA ILE A 40 5.90 -1.90 -2.21
C ILE A 40 4.75 -1.43 -3.08
N THR A 41 4.82 -1.81 -4.36
CA THR A 41 3.74 -1.57 -5.31
C THR A 41 2.89 -2.81 -5.46
N PHE A 42 1.67 -2.74 -4.91
CA PHE A 42 0.61 -3.69 -5.16
C PHE A 42 -0.16 -3.32 -6.42
N PRO A 43 -0.91 -4.28 -7.00
CA PRO A 43 -1.79 -3.97 -8.13
C PRO A 43 -2.78 -2.85 -7.74
N HIS A 44 -2.70 -1.74 -8.47
CA HIS A 44 -3.47 -0.51 -8.22
C HIS A 44 -4.68 -0.35 -9.16
N ASP A 45 -5.03 -1.38 -9.91
CA ASP A 45 -6.23 -1.37 -10.74
C ASP A 45 -7.49 -1.34 -9.86
N ARG A 46 -8.54 -0.62 -10.27
CA ARG A 46 -9.80 -0.50 -9.52
C ARG A 46 -10.47 -1.85 -9.24
N LYS A 47 -10.16 -2.89 -10.01
CA LYS A 47 -10.71 -4.24 -9.80
C LYS A 47 -9.83 -5.12 -8.91
N ASN A 48 -8.62 -4.68 -8.58
CA ASN A 48 -7.66 -5.46 -7.83
C ASN A 48 -7.73 -5.12 -6.34
N MET A 49 -8.27 -6.07 -5.57
CA MET A 49 -8.27 -6.03 -4.12
C MET A 49 -6.97 -6.63 -3.58
N VAL A 50 -6.30 -5.89 -2.71
CA VAL A 50 -5.11 -6.31 -1.97
C VAL A 50 -5.59 -7.00 -0.70
N LYS A 51 -5.47 -8.33 -0.69
CA LYS A 51 -5.83 -9.21 0.42
C LYS A 51 -4.68 -9.35 1.41
N SER A 52 -5.00 -9.72 2.66
CA SER A 52 -4.03 -9.94 3.72
C SER A 52 -2.98 -10.98 3.34
N SER A 53 -3.41 -12.06 2.65
CA SER A 53 -2.50 -13.09 2.12
C SER A 53 -1.44 -12.53 1.16
N LEU A 54 -1.77 -11.50 0.38
CA LEU A 54 -0.85 -10.90 -0.58
C LEU A 54 0.11 -9.94 0.12
N VAL A 55 -0.38 -9.20 1.13
CA VAL A 55 0.45 -8.37 2.01
C VAL A 55 1.44 -9.23 2.78
N GLN A 56 0.99 -10.31 3.44
CA GLN A 56 1.88 -11.23 4.15
C GLN A 56 2.97 -11.77 3.23
N LYS A 57 2.62 -12.20 2.00
CA LYS A 57 3.62 -12.66 1.02
C LYS A 57 4.63 -11.58 0.67
N ALA A 58 4.21 -10.32 0.57
CA ALA A 58 5.11 -9.22 0.29
C ALA A 58 6.03 -8.93 1.48
N LEU A 59 5.50 -8.90 2.70
CA LEU A 59 6.26 -8.73 3.95
C LEU A 59 7.27 -9.88 4.16
N THR A 60 6.84 -11.13 4.02
CA THR A 60 7.74 -12.30 4.09
C THR A 60 8.84 -12.24 3.03
N LYS A 61 8.52 -11.75 1.83
CA LYS A 61 9.49 -11.62 0.73
C LYS A 61 10.41 -10.42 0.91
N LEU A 62 9.93 -9.37 1.58
CA LEU A 62 10.75 -8.24 1.98
C LEU A 62 11.81 -8.68 2.98
N GLY A 63 11.45 -9.54 3.92
CA GLY A 63 12.31 -10.00 5.01
C GLY A 63 12.25 -9.03 6.20
N GLU A 64 13.35 -8.89 6.91
CA GLU A 64 13.47 -7.92 8.00
C GLU A 64 13.45 -6.48 7.44
N LEU A 65 12.53 -5.67 7.98
CA LEU A 65 12.54 -4.22 7.84
C LEU A 65 13.61 -3.69 8.80
N GLU A 66 14.85 -3.67 8.34
CA GLU A 66 15.95 -3.06 9.10
C GLU A 66 15.78 -1.53 9.02
N ASP A 67 15.16 -0.95 10.06
CA ASP A 67 15.19 0.49 10.38
C ASP A 67 14.86 1.44 9.21
N GLN A 68 13.93 1.04 8.34
CA GLN A 68 13.51 1.84 7.18
C GLN A 68 11.99 1.91 7.12
N SER A 69 11.47 3.10 6.83
CA SER A 69 10.04 3.31 6.63
C SER A 69 9.52 2.44 5.49
N LEU A 70 8.36 1.80 5.68
CA LEU A 70 7.69 1.00 4.66
C LEU A 70 6.55 1.79 4.04
N VAL A 71 6.58 2.01 2.72
CA VAL A 71 5.49 2.62 1.96
C VAL A 71 4.86 1.57 1.09
N VAL A 72 3.54 1.44 1.15
CA VAL A 72 2.80 0.52 0.29
C VAL A 72 1.77 1.25 -0.53
N ILE A 73 1.73 1.00 -1.84
CA ILE A 73 0.73 1.56 -2.74
C ILE A 73 -0.17 0.46 -3.27
N GLY A 74 -1.47 0.69 -3.31
CA GLY A 74 -2.44 -0.29 -3.79
C GLY A 74 -3.79 0.32 -4.09
N GLY A 75 -4.59 -0.38 -4.89
CA GLY A 75 -5.90 0.10 -5.31
C GLY A 75 -6.85 0.12 -4.12
N CYS A 76 -7.19 -1.08 -3.65
CA CYS A 76 -8.12 -1.27 -2.54
C CYS A 76 -7.54 -2.30 -1.55
N PHE A 77 -7.24 -1.87 -0.33
CA PHE A 77 -6.76 -2.77 0.72
C PHE A 77 -7.93 -3.30 1.54
N THR A 78 -7.85 -4.56 1.96
CA THR A 78 -8.81 -5.08 2.94
C THR A 78 -8.48 -4.60 4.36
N ALA A 79 -9.45 -4.58 5.26
CA ALA A 79 -9.26 -4.26 6.67
C ALA A 79 -8.13 -5.10 7.28
N GLU A 80 -8.15 -6.42 7.04
CA GLU A 80 -7.10 -7.33 7.52
C GLU A 80 -5.72 -7.00 6.92
N SER A 81 -5.67 -6.46 5.70
CA SER A 81 -4.41 -6.01 5.09
C SER A 81 -3.91 -4.74 5.75
N VAL A 82 -4.81 -3.80 6.03
CA VAL A 82 -4.52 -2.53 6.69
C VAL A 82 -4.02 -2.79 8.11
N GLU A 83 -4.65 -3.72 8.85
CA GLU A 83 -4.19 -4.11 10.18
C GLU A 83 -2.74 -4.64 10.16
N LEU A 84 -2.44 -5.59 9.27
CA LEU A 84 -1.08 -6.14 9.12
C LEU A 84 -0.04 -5.08 8.76
N LEU A 85 -0.42 -4.08 7.96
CA LEU A 85 0.45 -2.99 7.56
C LEU A 85 0.67 -1.99 8.70
N ASN A 86 -0.36 -1.70 9.49
CA ASN A 86 -0.24 -0.86 10.69
C ASN A 86 0.61 -1.52 11.78
N GLU A 87 0.55 -2.86 11.93
CA GLU A 87 1.40 -3.57 12.90
C GLU A 87 2.90 -3.39 12.65
N VAL A 88 3.30 -3.12 11.41
CA VAL A 88 4.69 -2.87 11.01
C VAL A 88 4.98 -1.38 10.73
N ASP A 89 4.11 -0.48 11.21
CA ASP A 89 4.18 0.97 11.00
C ASP A 89 4.33 1.38 9.52
N ALA A 90 3.66 0.64 8.61
CA ALA A 90 3.73 0.93 7.19
C ALA A 90 2.80 2.08 6.79
N VAL A 91 3.31 2.98 5.96
CA VAL A 91 2.55 4.04 5.30
C VAL A 91 1.73 3.46 4.16
N ILE A 92 0.41 3.46 4.32
CA ILE A 92 -0.54 2.93 3.34
C ILE A 92 -1.05 4.05 2.43
N LEU A 93 -0.71 3.95 1.15
CA LEU A 93 -1.21 4.84 0.11
C LEU A 93 -2.28 4.10 -0.72
N SER A 94 -3.55 4.42 -0.49
CA SER A 94 -4.69 3.83 -1.20
C SER A 94 -5.53 4.92 -1.88
N LEU A 95 -6.13 4.60 -3.03
CA LEU A 95 -7.03 5.53 -3.76
C LEU A 95 -8.50 5.35 -3.38
N SER A 96 -8.82 4.33 -2.59
CA SER A 96 -10.17 4.05 -2.14
C SER A 96 -10.14 3.71 -0.66
N GLU A 97 -10.73 4.60 0.15
CA GLU A 97 -11.04 4.38 1.58
C GLU A 97 -12.26 3.43 1.73
N GLY A 98 -12.40 2.46 0.84
CA GLY A 98 -13.48 1.49 0.93
C GLY A 98 -13.19 0.54 2.10
N HIS A 99 -14.14 0.39 3.02
CA HIS A 99 -14.09 -0.59 4.12
C HIS A 99 -14.29 -2.02 3.59
N TRP A 100 -13.39 -2.49 2.75
CA TRP A 100 -13.42 -3.85 2.22
C TRP A 100 -12.81 -4.80 3.26
N THR A 101 -13.47 -5.90 3.58
CA THR A 101 -12.87 -7.01 4.35
C THR A 101 -12.52 -8.15 3.40
N ASP A 102 -11.62 -9.08 3.75
CA ASP A 102 -11.29 -10.23 2.88
C ASP A 102 -12.53 -11.07 2.53
N SER A 103 -13.50 -11.08 3.44
CA SER A 103 -14.81 -11.71 3.28
C SER A 103 -15.80 -10.91 2.43
N SER A 104 -15.54 -9.64 2.14
CA SER A 104 -16.37 -8.78 1.29
C SER A 104 -16.18 -9.09 -0.19
N GLN A 105 -16.31 -10.36 -0.58
CA GLN A 105 -16.63 -10.69 -1.97
C GLN A 105 -18.15 -10.54 -2.15
N GLY A 106 -18.59 -9.42 -2.73
CA GLY A 106 -19.89 -9.40 -3.40
C GLY A 106 -20.86 -8.25 -3.10
N HIS A 107 -20.46 -7.14 -2.49
CA HIS A 107 -21.38 -5.99 -2.34
C HIS A 107 -20.72 -4.68 -2.75
N ILE A 108 -20.51 -4.49 -4.05
CA ILE A 108 -20.72 -3.14 -4.62
C ILE A 108 -22.17 -3.10 -5.07
N ARG A 109 -23.08 -2.82 -4.12
CA ARG A 109 -24.29 -2.10 -4.48
C ARG A 109 -23.82 -0.70 -4.86
N ALA A 110 -23.87 -0.43 -6.16
CA ALA A 110 -23.87 0.92 -6.68
C ALA A 110 -25.01 1.67 -5.98
N ASN A 111 -24.68 2.53 -5.02
CA ASN A 111 -25.58 3.60 -4.62
C ASN A 111 -25.05 4.86 -5.29
N HIS A 112 -25.52 5.05 -6.53
CA HIS A 112 -25.54 6.33 -7.20
C HIS A 112 -27.01 6.59 -7.53
N ASP A 113 -27.69 7.29 -6.63
CA ASP A 113 -28.56 8.45 -6.90
C ASP A 113 -29.09 8.97 -5.54
#